data_AF-A0AAV6XM46-F1
#
_entry.id   AF-A0AAV6XM46-F1
#
_cell.length_a   1.000
_cell.length_b   1.000
_cell.length_c   1.000
_cell.angle_alpha   90.00
_cell.angle_beta   90.00
_cell.angle_gamma   90.00
#
_symmetry.space_group_name_H-M   'P 1'
#
loop_
_entity.id
_entity.type
_entity.pdbx_description
1 polymer ?
#
loop_
_entity_poly.entity_id
_entity_poly.type
_entity_poly.pdbx_seq_one_letter_code
_entity_poly.pdbx_strand_id
1 'polypeptide(L)'
;MSLYSSSGTDSINCNDDVLTEILLRLPVKSLTRFKLLEVYDSLSRTWKVCLEPFTAPVHVKFSCGVHWNNVIHWEYKMYYDIEKNVIEYLPRPIIPWPEGWGSTASCCQLQESKGHLYFFIIISNSGEKSIAVFEMKGDYSGWVLKYNDRIGRAAGRPRILSFIMGDGEEETSTLVFHVPGKITAYRFREKSFTELVDLTNEPFYREDSVQFEPRDTYQFGESLAPV
;
A
#
# COMPACT_ATOMS: atom_id res chain seq x y z
N MET A 1 1.52 15.32 63.41
CA MET A 1 1.66 13.95 62.90
C MET A 1 1.73 14.06 61.39
N SER A 2 2.93 13.92 60.81
CA SER A 2 3.20 14.01 59.38
C SER A 2 3.37 12.58 58.84
N LEU A 3 2.70 12.25 57.75
CA LEU A 3 2.95 11.05 56.93
C LEU A 3 2.92 11.53 55.47
N TYR A 4 4.09 11.91 54.94
CA TYR A 4 4.90 11.11 54.00
C TYR A 4 4.15 10.59 52.76
N SER A 5 4.48 11.26 51.66
CA SER A 5 4.40 10.80 50.27
C SER A 5 5.22 9.54 50.01
N SER A 6 4.76 8.68 49.10
CA SER A 6 5.65 7.99 48.16
C SER A 6 4.86 7.52 46.93
N SER A 7 5.16 8.17 45.81
CA SER A 7 4.95 7.70 44.44
C SER A 7 5.83 6.49 44.14
N GLY A 8 5.35 5.57 43.30
CA GLY A 8 6.15 4.47 42.78
C GLY A 8 5.44 3.80 41.61
N THR A 9 5.47 4.42 40.43
CA THR A 9 5.32 3.70 39.17
C THR A 9 6.72 3.21 38.79
N ASP A 10 7.01 1.94 39.08
CA ASP A 10 8.25 1.30 38.69
C ASP A 10 8.32 1.21 37.16
N SER A 11 9.25 1.97 36.58
CA SER A 11 9.72 1.77 35.22
C SER A 11 10.37 0.39 35.14
N ILE A 12 9.76 -0.55 34.42
CA ILE A 12 10.38 -1.84 34.11
C ILE A 12 11.58 -1.54 33.20
N ASN A 13 12.76 -1.51 33.80
CA ASN A 13 14.02 -1.39 33.08
C ASN A 13 14.22 -2.71 32.33
N CYS A 14 13.84 -2.75 31.05
CA CYS A 14 14.08 -3.92 30.21
C CYS A 14 15.58 -4.04 30.03
N ASN A 15 16.19 -5.03 30.69
CA ASN A 15 17.63 -5.27 30.58
C ASN A 15 17.89 -5.77 29.14
N ASP A 16 18.59 -4.97 28.32
CA ASP A 16 18.81 -5.25 26.89
C ASP A 16 19.39 -6.65 26.64
N ASP A 17 20.17 -7.18 27.57
CA ASP A 17 20.72 -8.55 27.54
C ASP A 17 19.62 -9.62 27.58
N VAL A 18 18.58 -9.41 28.41
CA VAL A 18 17.45 -10.34 28.55
C VAL A 18 16.57 -10.28 27.30
N LEU A 19 16.34 -9.08 26.76
CA LEU A 19 15.62 -8.91 25.50
C LEU A 19 16.37 -9.60 24.35
N THR A 20 17.69 -9.45 24.28
CA THR A 20 18.54 -10.10 23.28
C THR A 20 18.47 -11.62 23.37
N GLU A 21 18.62 -12.20 24.57
CA GLU A 21 18.49 -13.64 24.81
C GLU A 21 17.11 -14.20 24.45
N ILE A 22 16.04 -13.45 24.72
CA ILE A 22 14.67 -13.84 24.32
C ILE A 22 14.55 -13.83 22.80
N LEU A 23 15.02 -12.77 22.13
CA LEU A 23 14.97 -12.66 20.68
C LEU A 23 15.74 -13.80 19.99
N LEU A 24 16.89 -14.22 20.53
CA LEU A 24 17.66 -15.36 20.00
C LEU A 24 16.93 -16.71 20.09
N ARG A 25 15.98 -16.87 21.03
CA ARG A 25 15.23 -18.11 21.25
C ARG A 25 13.87 -18.14 20.57
N LEU A 26 13.43 -17.02 19.99
CA LEU A 26 12.17 -16.96 19.24
C LEU A 26 12.35 -17.51 17.81
N PRO A 27 11.33 -18.18 17.24
CA PRO A 27 11.36 -18.56 15.84
C PRO A 27 11.59 -17.33 14.93
N VAL A 28 12.45 -17.46 13.93
CA VAL A 28 12.80 -16.38 12.98
C VAL A 28 11.56 -15.70 12.36
N LYS A 29 10.49 -16.47 12.12
CA LYS A 29 9.20 -15.94 11.61
C LYS A 29 8.53 -14.97 12.58
N SER A 30 8.72 -15.12 13.87
CA SER A 30 8.21 -14.20 14.89
C SER A 30 9.03 -12.93 14.90
N LEU A 31 10.36 -13.04 14.79
CA LEU A 31 11.29 -11.91 14.77
C LEU A 31 11.06 -10.96 13.58
N THR A 32 10.78 -11.50 12.38
CA THR A 32 10.54 -10.67 11.20
C THR A 32 9.29 -9.79 11.28
N ARG A 33 8.42 -10.02 12.27
CA ARG A 33 7.22 -9.22 12.51
C ARG A 33 7.43 -8.09 13.51
N PHE A 34 8.47 -8.14 14.33
CA PHE A 34 8.83 -7.01 15.18
C PHE A 34 9.42 -5.90 14.31
N LYS A 35 8.86 -4.71 14.43
CA LYS A 35 9.22 -3.53 13.63
C LYS A 35 9.48 -2.36 14.55
N LEU A 36 10.53 -1.62 14.22
CA LEU A 36 10.83 -0.30 14.74
C LEU A 36 10.54 0.71 13.62
N LEU A 37 9.94 1.84 13.98
CA LEU A 37 9.69 2.94 13.07
C LEU A 37 10.52 4.14 13.49
N GLU A 38 11.34 4.62 12.55
CA GLU A 38 12.14 5.82 12.70
C GLU A 38 11.79 6.81 11.60
N VAL A 39 11.64 8.07 11.96
CA VAL A 39 11.40 9.17 11.02
C VAL A 39 12.63 10.05 11.00
N TYR A 40 13.11 10.35 9.79
CA TYR A 40 14.19 11.30 9.59
C TYR A 40 13.65 12.73 9.66
N ASP A 41 14.19 13.51 10.58
CA ASP A 41 13.90 14.94 10.68
C ASP A 41 15.01 15.73 9.98
N SER A 42 14.65 16.40 8.89
CA SER A 42 15.61 17.17 8.07
C SER A 42 16.15 18.40 8.78
N LEU A 43 15.39 19.00 9.72
CA LEU A 43 15.81 20.19 10.46
C LEU A 43 16.92 19.84 11.47
N SER A 44 16.71 18.78 12.25
CA SER A 44 17.72 18.30 13.19
C SER A 44 18.76 17.36 12.57
N ARG A 45 18.53 16.90 11.33
CA ARG A 45 19.35 15.91 10.60
C ARG A 45 19.56 14.60 11.36
N THR A 46 18.55 14.19 12.14
CA THR A 46 18.61 12.98 12.96
C THR A 46 17.44 12.06 12.67
N TRP A 47 17.66 10.76 12.87
CA TRP A 47 16.58 9.77 12.93
C TRP A 47 15.99 9.79 14.33
N LYS A 48 14.67 9.85 14.42
CA LYS A 48 13.92 9.82 15.67
C LYS A 48 13.06 8.56 15.70
N VAL A 49 13.20 7.79 16.76
CA VAL A 49 12.28 6.68 17.05
C VAL A 49 10.91 7.29 17.36
N CYS A 50 9.91 6.91 16.57
CA CYS A 50 8.57 7.46 16.69
C CYS A 50 7.71 6.64 17.66
N LEU A 51 7.86 5.32 17.64
CA LEU A 51 6.99 4.40 18.38
C LEU A 51 7.83 3.37 19.11
N GLU A 52 7.26 2.86 20.20
CA GLU A 52 7.71 1.59 20.76
C GLU A 52 7.68 0.49 19.68
N PRO A 53 8.64 -0.45 19.70
CA PRO A 53 8.63 -1.58 18.78
C PRO A 53 7.28 -2.29 18.77
N PHE A 54 6.72 -2.51 17.58
CA PHE A 54 5.41 -3.11 17.41
C PHE A 54 5.47 -4.40 16.61
N THR A 55 4.45 -5.25 16.77
CA THR A 55 4.31 -6.47 15.96
C THR A 55 3.42 -6.20 14.76
N ALA A 56 3.98 -6.19 13.57
CA ALA A 56 3.24 -6.02 12.33
C ALA A 56 2.31 -7.23 12.03
N PRO A 57 1.18 -6.99 11.35
CA PRO A 57 0.39 -8.07 10.77
C PRO A 57 1.20 -8.94 9.80
N VAL A 58 0.74 -10.18 9.62
CA VAL A 58 1.44 -11.12 8.74
C VAL A 58 1.39 -10.60 7.29
N HIS A 59 2.52 -10.72 6.60
CA HIS A 59 2.71 -10.38 5.19
C HIS A 59 2.48 -8.90 4.84
N VAL A 60 2.65 -7.95 5.76
CA VAL A 60 2.68 -6.52 5.40
C VAL A 60 3.99 -6.19 4.69
N LYS A 61 3.89 -5.63 3.48
CA LYS A 61 5.02 -5.08 2.72
C LYS A 61 5.19 -3.59 3.01
N PHE A 62 6.25 -3.23 3.73
CA PHE A 62 6.57 -1.84 4.05
C PHE A 62 7.26 -1.07 2.91
N SER A 63 7.63 -1.72 1.81
CA SER A 63 8.35 -1.12 0.67
C SER A 63 7.50 -0.25 -0.24
N CYS A 64 6.18 -0.21 -0.02
CA CYS A 64 5.21 0.48 -0.89
C CYS A 64 4.28 1.37 -0.06
N GLY A 65 4.86 2.18 0.84
CA GLY A 65 4.10 3.12 1.66
C GLY A 65 3.47 4.23 0.81
N VAL A 66 2.22 4.58 1.11
CA VAL A 66 1.48 5.64 0.43
C VAL A 66 1.17 6.76 1.41
N HIS A 67 1.69 7.95 1.15
CA HIS A 67 1.40 9.13 1.96
C HIS A 67 0.09 9.79 1.51
N TRP A 68 -0.79 10.07 2.46
CA TRP A 68 -2.03 10.83 2.26
C TRP A 68 -2.45 11.48 3.58
N ASN A 69 -2.79 12.77 3.58
CA ASN A 69 -3.23 13.51 4.78
C ASN A 69 -2.32 13.38 6.01
N ASN A 70 -1.00 13.49 5.84
CA ASN A 70 0.00 13.35 6.92
C ASN A 70 0.00 11.95 7.59
N VAL A 71 -0.48 10.95 6.85
CA VAL A 71 -0.56 9.55 7.26
C VAL A 71 0.14 8.69 6.21
N ILE A 72 0.94 7.71 6.65
CA ILE A 72 1.59 6.73 5.77
C ILE A 72 0.85 5.42 5.85
N HIS A 73 0.40 4.91 4.70
CA HIS A 73 -0.41 3.70 4.59
C HIS A 73 0.42 2.56 4.00
N TRP A 74 0.25 1.35 4.52
CA TRP A 74 0.88 0.16 3.97
C TRP A 74 -0.14 -0.94 3.71
N GLU A 75 -0.21 -1.35 2.45
CA GLU A 75 -1.27 -2.24 1.95
C GLU A 75 -2.66 -1.69 2.34
N TYR A 76 -3.70 -2.51 2.32
CA TYR A 76 -5.04 -2.14 2.78
C TYR A 76 -5.27 -2.51 4.26
N LYS A 77 -4.20 -2.56 5.05
CA LYS A 77 -4.21 -3.16 6.40
C LYS A 77 -3.94 -2.15 7.51
N MET A 78 -2.94 -1.29 7.36
CA MET A 78 -2.49 -0.43 8.45
C MET A 78 -1.95 0.90 7.95
N TYR A 79 -1.92 1.87 8.87
CA TYR A 79 -1.33 3.17 8.63
C TYR A 79 -0.63 3.70 9.88
N TYR A 80 0.30 4.64 9.66
CA TYR A 80 0.97 5.43 10.69
C TYR A 80 0.55 6.88 10.56
N ASP A 81 -0.12 7.39 11.59
CA ASP A 81 -0.47 8.81 11.72
C ASP A 81 0.74 9.55 12.28
N ILE A 82 1.32 10.44 11.47
CA ILE A 82 2.56 11.15 11.80
C ILE A 82 2.32 12.17 12.92
N GLU A 83 1.16 12.85 12.92
CA GLU A 83 0.85 13.90 13.89
C GLU A 83 0.51 13.32 15.25
N LYS A 84 -0.37 12.32 15.27
CA LYS A 84 -0.77 11.64 16.49
C LYS A 84 0.30 10.69 16.99
N ASN A 85 1.24 10.33 16.11
CA ASN A 85 2.30 9.38 16.38
C ASN A 85 1.74 8.04 16.88
N VAL A 86 0.86 7.43 16.08
CA VAL A 86 0.21 6.14 16.37
C VAL A 86 0.12 5.27 15.12
N ILE A 87 0.08 3.95 15.34
CA ILE A 87 -0.26 2.97 14.30
C ILE A 87 -1.68 2.49 14.51
N GLU A 88 -2.47 2.54 13.44
CA GLU A 88 -3.85 2.08 13.42
C GLU A 88 -4.10 1.18 12.19
N TYR A 89 -5.30 0.62 12.12
CA TYR A 89 -5.69 -0.34 11.09
C TYR A 89 -6.77 0.22 10.18
N LEU A 90 -6.63 -0.05 8.88
CA LEU A 90 -7.64 0.33 7.90
C LEU A 90 -8.88 -0.56 8.06
N PRO A 91 -10.10 -0.01 7.88
CA PRO A 91 -11.30 -0.83 7.81
C PRO A 91 -11.17 -1.83 6.67
N ARG A 92 -11.68 -3.05 6.84
CA ARG A 92 -11.64 -4.05 5.77
C ARG A 92 -12.63 -3.68 4.66
N PRO A 93 -12.21 -3.62 3.39
CA PRO A 93 -13.14 -3.38 2.29
C PRO A 93 -14.03 -4.61 2.08
N ILE A 94 -15.30 -4.38 1.76
CA ILE A 94 -16.21 -5.43 1.29
C ILE A 94 -15.95 -5.61 -0.21
N ILE A 95 -15.22 -6.67 -0.55
CA ILE A 95 -14.79 -6.93 -1.93
C ILE A 95 -15.95 -7.56 -2.72
N PRO A 96 -16.33 -7.01 -3.89
CA PRO A 96 -17.36 -7.58 -4.76
C PRO A 96 -16.77 -8.76 -5.55
N TRP A 97 -16.65 -9.92 -4.91
CA TRP A 97 -16.19 -11.14 -5.58
C TRP A 97 -17.18 -11.54 -6.69
N PRO A 98 -16.71 -11.75 -7.93
CA PRO A 98 -17.59 -12.28 -8.97
C PRO A 98 -18.14 -13.65 -8.59
N GLU A 99 -19.40 -13.90 -8.94
CA GLU A 99 -20.05 -15.18 -8.64
C GLU A 99 -19.27 -16.37 -9.21
N GLY A 100 -19.09 -17.41 -8.41
CA GLY A 100 -18.35 -18.62 -8.78
C GLY A 100 -16.83 -18.46 -8.80
N TRP A 101 -16.28 -17.31 -8.39
CA TRP A 101 -14.83 -17.10 -8.28
C TRP A 101 -14.35 -17.35 -6.85
N GLY A 102 -13.09 -17.75 -6.71
CA GLY A 102 -12.45 -17.89 -5.39
C GLY A 102 -12.12 -16.53 -4.75
N SER A 103 -12.01 -16.51 -3.42
CA SER A 103 -11.73 -15.30 -2.62
C SER A 103 -10.25 -14.92 -2.58
N THR A 104 -9.54 -15.05 -3.70
CA THR A 104 -8.10 -14.75 -3.79
C THR A 104 -7.85 -13.61 -4.76
N ALA A 105 -7.32 -12.51 -4.22
CA ALA A 105 -6.89 -11.38 -5.03
C ALA A 105 -5.58 -11.69 -5.75
N SER A 106 -5.53 -11.39 -7.04
CA SER A 106 -4.31 -11.44 -7.83
C SER A 106 -3.50 -10.15 -7.73
N CYS A 107 -4.05 -9.00 -7.38
CA CYS A 107 -3.26 -7.81 -7.09
C CYS A 107 -4.02 -6.94 -6.09
N CYS A 108 -3.30 -6.35 -5.14
CA CYS A 108 -3.83 -5.40 -4.17
C CYS A 108 -2.82 -4.25 -4.04
N GLN A 109 -3.28 -3.02 -4.18
CA GLN A 109 -2.40 -1.85 -4.10
C GLN A 109 -3.15 -0.64 -3.55
N LEU A 110 -2.45 0.18 -2.79
CA LEU A 110 -2.87 1.54 -2.49
C LEU A 110 -2.23 2.54 -3.45
N GLN A 111 -2.92 3.64 -3.70
CA GLN A 111 -2.33 4.79 -4.36
C GLN A 111 -3.03 6.07 -3.91
N GLU A 112 -2.29 7.15 -3.74
CA GLU A 112 -2.84 8.49 -3.66
C GLU A 112 -3.04 9.04 -5.09
N SER A 113 -4.14 9.75 -5.31
CA SER A 113 -4.40 10.50 -6.53
C SER A 113 -5.33 11.68 -6.25
N LYS A 114 -4.89 12.90 -6.60
CA LYS A 114 -5.66 14.15 -6.50
C LYS A 114 -6.22 14.47 -5.10
N GLY A 115 -5.49 14.12 -4.05
CA GLY A 115 -5.90 14.36 -2.66
C GLY A 115 -6.80 13.26 -2.08
N HIS A 116 -6.93 12.12 -2.76
CA HIS A 116 -7.73 10.99 -2.31
C HIS A 116 -6.89 9.71 -2.26
N LEU A 117 -7.18 8.85 -1.28
CA LEU A 117 -6.55 7.53 -1.17
C LEU A 117 -7.43 6.47 -1.83
N TYR A 118 -6.84 5.72 -2.76
CA TYR A 118 -7.49 4.65 -3.48
C TYR A 118 -6.91 3.28 -3.13
N PHE A 119 -7.79 2.28 -3.04
CA PHE A 119 -7.44 0.87 -2.96
C PHE A 119 -7.93 0.12 -4.19
N PHE A 120 -7.01 -0.59 -4.84
CA PHE A 120 -7.26 -1.36 -6.04
C PHE A 120 -7.15 -2.85 -5.75
N ILE A 121 -8.08 -3.62 -6.32
CA ILE A 121 -8.01 -5.07 -6.30
C ILE A 121 -8.26 -5.63 -7.69
N ILE A 122 -7.33 -6.49 -8.16
CA ILE A 122 -7.53 -7.31 -9.35
C ILE A 122 -7.79 -8.74 -8.89
N ILE A 123 -8.92 -9.27 -9.28
CA ILE A 123 -9.32 -10.65 -9.04
C ILE A 123 -9.10 -11.42 -10.34
N SER A 124 -8.54 -12.63 -10.25
CA SER A 124 -8.32 -13.49 -11.41
C SER A 124 -8.95 -14.87 -11.18
N ASN A 125 -9.65 -15.39 -12.19
CA ASN A 125 -10.14 -16.77 -12.19
C ASN A 125 -10.04 -17.36 -13.60
N SER A 126 -9.30 -18.46 -13.77
CA SER A 126 -9.20 -19.17 -15.05
C SER A 126 -8.87 -18.27 -16.26
N GLY A 127 -8.01 -17.27 -16.06
CA GLY A 127 -7.59 -16.29 -17.07
C GLY A 127 -8.47 -15.03 -17.14
N GLU A 128 -9.74 -15.11 -16.75
CA GLU A 128 -10.63 -13.96 -16.60
C GLU A 128 -10.18 -13.06 -15.46
N LYS A 129 -10.36 -11.75 -15.62
CA LYS A 129 -9.98 -10.75 -14.64
C LYS A 129 -11.10 -9.75 -14.38
N SER A 130 -11.23 -9.36 -13.12
CA SER A 130 -12.13 -8.32 -12.65
C SER A 130 -11.32 -7.32 -11.83
N ILE A 131 -11.70 -6.06 -11.93
CA ILE A 131 -11.10 -5.00 -11.12
C ILE A 131 -12.16 -4.32 -10.28
N ALA A 132 -11.81 -4.03 -9.02
CA ALA A 132 -12.56 -3.11 -8.19
C ALA A 132 -11.64 -2.02 -7.65
N VAL A 133 -12.17 -0.80 -7.59
CA VAL A 133 -11.48 0.40 -7.11
C VAL A 133 -12.31 1.01 -6.00
N PHE A 134 -11.67 1.27 -4.88
CA PHE A 134 -12.28 1.86 -3.71
C PHE A 134 -11.60 3.17 -3.38
N GLU A 135 -12.37 4.15 -2.91
CA GLU A 135 -11.88 5.40 -2.35
C GLU A 135 -12.05 5.37 -0.83
N MET A 136 -11.02 5.77 -0.09
CA MET A 136 -11.14 5.93 1.37
C MET A 136 -11.89 7.23 1.69
N LYS A 137 -12.87 7.16 2.58
CA LYS A 137 -13.51 8.37 3.12
C LYS A 137 -12.49 9.19 3.94
N GLY A 138 -12.58 10.52 3.87
CA GLY A 138 -11.68 11.43 4.58
C GLY A 138 -11.65 11.25 6.11
N ASP A 139 -12.71 10.70 6.69
CA ASP A 139 -12.83 10.37 8.11
C ASP A 139 -12.36 8.94 8.47
N TYR A 140 -11.80 8.21 7.50
CA TYR A 140 -11.37 6.81 7.64
C TYR A 140 -12.48 5.83 8.04
N SER A 141 -13.76 6.22 7.96
CA SER A 141 -14.89 5.38 8.40
C SER A 141 -15.14 4.18 7.48
N GLY A 142 -14.58 4.17 6.27
CA GLY A 142 -14.72 3.05 5.36
C GLY A 142 -14.36 3.35 3.91
N TRP A 143 -14.39 2.29 3.12
CA TRP A 143 -14.12 2.30 1.69
C TRP A 143 -15.42 2.49 0.89
N VAL A 144 -15.41 3.40 -0.08
CA VAL A 144 -16.49 3.61 -1.06
C VAL A 144 -16.08 2.96 -2.38
N LEU A 145 -16.89 2.03 -2.89
CA LEU A 145 -16.66 1.41 -4.19
C LEU A 145 -16.94 2.43 -5.31
N LYS A 146 -15.94 2.70 -6.16
CA LYS A 146 -16.04 3.63 -7.30
C LYS A 146 -16.24 2.89 -8.62
N TYR A 147 -15.46 1.83 -8.84
CA TYR A 147 -15.51 1.03 -10.06
C TYR A 147 -15.52 -0.45 -9.72
N ASN A 148 -16.27 -1.22 -10.51
CA ASN A 148 -16.30 -2.68 -10.46
C ASN A 148 -16.55 -3.23 -11.87
N ASP A 149 -15.49 -3.54 -12.60
CA ASP A 149 -15.57 -3.92 -14.00
C ASP A 149 -14.91 -5.27 -14.28
N ARG A 150 -15.50 -6.01 -15.22
CA ARG A 150 -14.86 -7.16 -15.83
C ARG A 150 -13.96 -6.67 -16.96
N ILE A 151 -12.67 -6.94 -16.84
CA ILE A 151 -11.66 -6.53 -17.82
C ILE A 151 -11.34 -7.65 -18.83
N GLY A 152 -11.97 -8.82 -18.68
CA GLY A 152 -11.88 -9.95 -19.60
C GLY A 152 -10.61 -10.79 -19.40
N ARG A 153 -10.25 -11.55 -20.43
CA ARG A 153 -9.04 -12.39 -20.41
C ARG A 153 -7.80 -11.57 -20.72
N ALA A 154 -6.78 -11.72 -19.89
CA ALA A 154 -5.43 -11.24 -20.18
C ALA A 154 -4.39 -12.28 -19.76
N ALA A 155 -3.25 -12.33 -20.46
CA ALA A 155 -2.13 -13.18 -20.09
C ALA A 155 -1.47 -12.71 -18.78
N GLY A 156 -0.92 -13.65 -18.02
CA GLY A 156 -0.16 -13.37 -16.80
C GLY A 156 -0.97 -12.69 -15.67
N ARG A 157 -0.21 -12.15 -14.72
CA ARG A 157 -0.71 -11.48 -13.51
C ARG A 157 -0.41 -9.98 -13.62
N PRO A 158 -1.37 -9.12 -13.97
CA PRO A 158 -1.12 -7.69 -14.21
C PRO A 158 -0.53 -7.00 -12.97
N ARG A 159 0.19 -5.90 -13.20
CA ARG A 159 0.67 -4.98 -12.17
C ARG A 159 0.08 -3.61 -12.41
N ILE A 160 -0.62 -3.07 -11.43
CA ILE A 160 -1.12 -1.70 -11.51
C ILE A 160 0.10 -0.78 -11.41
N LEU A 161 0.24 0.12 -12.37
CA LEU A 161 1.35 1.08 -12.42
C LEU A 161 0.91 2.44 -11.90
N SER A 162 -0.27 2.90 -12.33
CA SER A 162 -0.80 4.19 -11.92
C SER A 162 -2.32 4.25 -12.11
N PHE A 163 -3.01 4.96 -11.24
CA PHE A 163 -4.37 5.42 -11.40
C PHE A 163 -4.36 6.94 -11.57
N ILE A 164 -4.96 7.39 -12.66
CA ILE A 164 -5.02 8.79 -13.05
C ILE A 164 -6.50 9.18 -13.02
N MET A 165 -6.85 10.04 -12.08
CA MET A 165 -8.17 10.67 -12.06
C MET A 165 -8.19 11.80 -13.10
N GLY A 166 -9.16 11.81 -14.00
CA GLY A 166 -9.29 12.90 -14.97
C GLY A 166 -9.92 14.16 -14.35
N ASP A 167 -10.04 15.24 -15.13
CA ASP A 167 -10.36 16.58 -14.64
C ASP A 167 -11.88 16.87 -14.48
N GLY A 168 -12.74 15.88 -14.69
CA GLY A 168 -14.20 15.99 -14.51
C GLY A 168 -14.75 15.02 -13.45
N GLU A 169 -16.03 15.18 -13.09
CA GLU A 169 -16.77 14.26 -12.20
C GLU A 169 -16.65 12.81 -12.69
N GLU A 170 -15.82 11.98 -12.04
CA GLU A 170 -15.69 10.50 -12.15
C GLU A 170 -15.59 9.83 -13.55
N GLU A 171 -15.71 10.56 -14.65
CA GLU A 171 -16.00 10.03 -15.99
C GLU A 171 -14.75 9.88 -16.88
N THR A 172 -13.56 10.24 -16.41
CA THR A 172 -12.33 10.18 -17.24
C THR A 172 -11.17 9.47 -16.56
N SER A 173 -11.44 8.78 -15.44
CA SER A 173 -10.44 8.01 -14.71
C SER A 173 -9.85 6.90 -15.58
N THR A 174 -8.53 6.78 -15.51
CA THR A 174 -7.75 5.82 -16.28
C THR A 174 -6.86 5.02 -15.35
N LEU A 175 -6.89 3.69 -15.50
CA LEU A 175 -5.93 2.82 -14.84
C LEU A 175 -4.86 2.37 -15.83
N VAL A 176 -3.61 2.61 -15.49
CA VAL A 176 -2.45 2.11 -16.22
C VAL A 176 -1.93 0.87 -15.52
N PHE A 177 -1.76 -0.20 -16.27
CA PHE A 177 -1.21 -1.44 -15.74
C PHE A 177 -0.29 -2.10 -16.76
N HIS A 178 0.66 -2.85 -16.23
CA HIS A 178 1.62 -3.63 -16.96
C HIS A 178 1.15 -5.08 -17.08
N VAL A 179 1.11 -5.59 -18.31
CA VAL A 179 0.90 -7.00 -18.66
C VAL A 179 2.11 -7.49 -19.46
N PRO A 180 2.33 -8.80 -19.60
CA PRO A 180 3.45 -9.30 -20.39
C PRO A 180 3.53 -8.63 -21.77
N GLY A 181 4.65 -7.97 -22.03
CA GLY A 181 4.97 -7.35 -23.31
C GLY A 181 4.40 -5.95 -23.54
N LYS A 182 3.60 -5.38 -22.65
CA LYS A 182 3.06 -4.02 -22.85
C LYS A 182 2.52 -3.32 -21.62
N ILE A 183 2.51 -2.00 -21.71
CA ILE A 183 1.80 -1.11 -20.80
C ILE A 183 0.49 -0.67 -21.45
N THR A 184 -0.62 -0.89 -20.76
CA THR A 184 -1.96 -0.59 -21.26
C THR A 184 -2.72 0.30 -20.29
N ALA A 185 -3.49 1.24 -20.83
CA ALA A 185 -4.48 2.02 -20.12
C ALA A 185 -5.87 1.37 -20.25
N TYR A 186 -6.62 1.34 -19.16
CA TYR A 186 -8.06 1.06 -19.15
C TYR A 186 -8.82 2.32 -18.78
N ARG A 187 -9.72 2.77 -19.65
CA ARG A 187 -10.61 3.91 -19.37
C ARG A 187 -11.93 3.37 -18.84
N PHE A 188 -12.27 3.71 -17.60
CA PHE A 188 -13.46 3.17 -16.92
C PHE A 188 -14.77 3.55 -17.61
N ARG A 189 -14.89 4.78 -18.11
CA ARG A 189 -16.09 5.24 -18.82
C ARG A 189 -16.35 4.49 -20.11
N GLU A 190 -15.32 4.39 -20.96
CA GLU A 190 -15.42 3.76 -22.27
C GLU A 190 -15.38 2.22 -22.18
N LYS A 191 -14.94 1.69 -21.04
CA LYS A 191 -14.62 0.28 -20.84
C LYS A 191 -13.67 -0.26 -21.92
N SER A 192 -12.73 0.59 -22.32
CA SER A 192 -11.82 0.36 -23.44
C SER A 192 -10.38 0.23 -22.95
N PHE A 193 -9.59 -0.57 -23.67
CA PHE A 193 -8.15 -0.61 -23.49
C PHE A 193 -7.47 0.22 -24.58
N THR A 194 -6.39 0.90 -24.20
CA THR A 194 -5.47 1.53 -25.15
C THR A 194 -4.06 1.08 -24.80
N GLU A 195 -3.32 0.61 -25.80
CA GLU A 195 -1.91 0.31 -25.64
C GLU A 195 -1.13 1.62 -25.58
N LEU A 196 -0.35 1.79 -24.51
CA LEU A 196 0.49 2.97 -24.32
C LEU A 196 1.92 2.72 -24.79
N VAL A 197 2.44 1.52 -24.51
CA VAL A 197 3.81 1.13 -24.82
C VAL A 197 3.84 -0.35 -25.18
N ASP A 198 4.43 -0.68 -26.33
CA ASP A 198 4.82 -2.04 -26.70
C ASP A 198 6.27 -2.28 -26.23
N LEU A 199 6.47 -3.32 -25.42
CA LEU A 199 7.77 -3.69 -24.86
C LEU A 199 8.36 -4.92 -25.54
N THR A 200 7.68 -5.53 -26.52
CA THR A 200 8.10 -6.81 -27.12
C THR A 200 9.45 -6.74 -27.85
N ASN A 201 9.84 -5.55 -28.31
CA ASN A 201 11.12 -5.30 -28.98
C ASN A 201 12.23 -4.84 -28.03
N GLU A 202 11.94 -4.71 -26.73
CA GLU A 202 12.93 -4.22 -25.76
C GLU A 202 13.90 -5.34 -25.34
N PRO A 203 15.20 -5.05 -25.16
CA PRO A 203 16.21 -6.08 -24.85
C PRO A 203 16.01 -6.74 -23.47
N PHE A 204 15.29 -6.06 -22.57
CA PHE A 204 14.95 -6.59 -21.24
C PHE A 204 13.63 -7.38 -21.22
N TYR A 205 12.91 -7.45 -22.35
CA TYR A 205 11.66 -8.18 -22.44
C TYR A 205 11.87 -9.66 -22.15
N ARG A 206 10.91 -10.22 -21.42
CA ARG A 206 10.82 -11.65 -21.13
C ARG A 206 9.39 -12.09 -21.35
N GLU A 207 9.22 -13.14 -22.13
CA GLU A 207 7.91 -13.72 -22.42
C GLU A 207 7.18 -14.09 -21.12
N ASP A 208 5.88 -13.85 -21.09
CA ASP A 208 4.98 -14.07 -19.95
C ASP A 208 5.37 -13.37 -18.62
N SER A 209 6.34 -12.47 -18.64
CA SER A 209 6.85 -11.79 -17.45
C SER A 209 6.46 -10.32 -17.40
N VAL A 210 6.29 -9.82 -16.17
CA VAL A 210 5.96 -8.44 -15.84
C VAL A 210 7.25 -7.81 -15.30
N GLN A 211 7.87 -6.88 -16.04
CA GLN A 211 9.16 -6.28 -15.71
C GLN A 211 9.06 -5.08 -14.77
N PHE A 212 7.94 -4.35 -14.79
CA PHE A 212 7.72 -3.17 -13.95
C PHE A 212 6.74 -3.46 -12.81
N GLU A 213 7.05 -2.89 -11.65
CA GLU A 213 6.27 -2.90 -10.42
C GLU A 213 5.77 -1.50 -10.07
N PRO A 214 4.78 -1.37 -9.16
CA PRO A 214 4.28 -0.07 -8.73
C PRO A 214 5.34 0.88 -8.18
N ARG A 215 6.42 0.35 -7.60
CA ARG A 215 7.53 1.16 -7.06
C ARG A 215 8.47 1.71 -8.14
N ASP A 216 8.36 1.19 -9.36
CA ASP A 216 9.13 1.68 -10.51
C ASP A 216 8.41 2.86 -11.18
N THR A 217 7.19 3.18 -10.72
CA THR A 217 6.48 4.39 -11.14
C THR A 217 6.79 5.52 -10.19
N TYR A 218 7.50 6.53 -10.70
CA TYR A 218 7.67 7.78 -10.01
C TYR A 218 6.52 8.69 -10.43
N GLN A 219 5.66 9.08 -9.49
CA GLN A 219 4.85 10.27 -9.71
C GLN A 219 5.85 11.42 -9.92
N PHE A 220 5.77 12.10 -11.06
CA PHE A 220 6.50 13.34 -11.26
C PHE A 220 5.97 14.36 -10.25
N GLY A 221 6.58 14.40 -9.06
CA GLY A 221 6.54 15.58 -8.22
C GLY A 221 7.49 16.60 -8.82
N GLU A 222 7.08 17.86 -8.91
CA GLU A 222 8.04 18.94 -9.10
C GLU A 222 9.09 18.80 -8.00
N SER A 223 10.30 18.44 -8.39
CA SER A 223 11.41 18.33 -7.46
C SER A 223 11.67 19.72 -6.89
N LEU A 224 11.51 19.87 -5.57
CA LEU A 224 11.99 21.04 -4.84
C LEU A 224 13.53 21.06 -4.71
N ALA A 225 14.24 20.06 -5.26
CA ALA A 225 15.69 20.14 -5.35
C ALA A 225 16.06 21.20 -6.41
N PRO A 226 16.88 22.22 -6.06
CA PRO A 226 17.44 23.12 -7.05
C PRO A 226 18.39 22.33 -7.95
N VAL A 227 18.26 22.54 -9.26
CA VAL A 227 19.23 22.10 -10.28
C VAL A 227 20.50 22.93 -10.16
#